data_AF-A0A7J5XFT4-F1
#
_entry.id   AF-A0A7J5XFT4-F1
#
_cell.length_a   1.000
_cell.length_b   1.000
_cell.length_c   1.000
_cell.angle_alpha   90.00
_cell.angle_beta   90.00
_cell.angle_gamma   90.00
#
_symmetry.space_group_name_H-M   'P 1'
#
loop_
_entity.id
_entity.type
_entity.pdbx_description
1 polymer ?
#
loop_
_entity_poly.entity_id
_entity_poly.type
_entity_poly.pdbx_seq_one_letter_code
_entity_poly.pdbx_strand_id
1 'polypeptide(L)'
;MVTRGRVLIFTIKDEGTFHLKDAAKNLLKTLGSQVSLNLSWRDMWTLVYGEKHSKSPALSTWGDPVLLKTEVQLTASEEAECHWADTELNRRRKLFCSKVEGYGSICSCKDPAPIEFSPDPLSNNNVFSVPVAVIAGNRPNYLYRMLRSLLSAHGSTR
;
A
#
# COMPACT_ATOMS: atom_id res chain seq x y z
N MET A 1 1.64 -2.51 4.30
CA MET A 1 1.67 -1.07 3.94
C MET A 1 0.28 -0.48 3.68
N VAL A 2 -0.78 -1.30 3.63
CA VAL A 2 -2.17 -0.83 3.56
C VAL A 2 -2.72 -0.68 4.97
N THR A 3 -3.50 0.36 5.23
CA THR A 3 -4.18 0.58 6.52
C THR A 3 -5.16 -0.54 6.83
N ARG A 4 -5.29 -0.91 8.11
CA ARG A 4 -6.32 -1.88 8.55
C ARG A 4 -7.72 -1.29 8.31
N GLY A 5 -8.70 -2.15 8.03
CA GLY A 5 -10.08 -1.76 7.76
C GLY A 5 -10.39 -1.41 6.30
N ARG A 6 -9.39 -1.39 5.41
CA ARG A 6 -9.61 -1.24 3.97
C ARG A 6 -10.11 -2.55 3.36
N VAL A 7 -11.00 -2.43 2.37
CA VAL A 7 -11.44 -3.55 1.54
C VAL A 7 -10.30 -3.95 0.60
N LEU A 8 -9.93 -5.23 0.61
CA LEU A 8 -8.93 -5.80 -0.29
C LEU A 8 -9.62 -6.75 -1.26
N ILE A 9 -9.27 -6.64 -2.54
CA ILE A 9 -9.79 -7.51 -3.61
C ILE A 9 -8.60 -8.17 -4.30
N PHE A 10 -8.63 -9.49 -4.40
CA PHE A 10 -7.64 -10.28 -5.12
C PHE A 10 -8.31 -11.06 -6.24
N THR A 11 -7.62 -11.17 -7.37
CA THR A 11 -8.02 -12.01 -8.50
C THR A 11 -6.79 -12.47 -9.27
N ILE A 12 -6.79 -13.73 -9.71
CA ILE A 12 -5.74 -14.26 -10.59
C ILE A 12 -6.14 -14.04 -12.04
N LYS A 13 -5.19 -13.58 -12.84
CA LYS A 13 -5.26 -13.59 -14.31
C LYS A 13 -4.16 -14.50 -14.83
N ASP A 14 -4.53 -15.47 -15.66
CA ASP A 14 -3.63 -16.46 -16.27
C ASP A 14 -2.91 -17.38 -15.25
N GLU A 15 -1.82 -16.94 -14.65
CA GLU A 15 -1.02 -17.71 -13.69
C GLU A 15 -0.48 -16.77 -12.62
N GLY A 16 -0.66 -17.12 -11.35
CA GLY A 16 -0.23 -16.29 -10.21
C GLY A 16 0.45 -17.06 -9.09
N THR A 17 0.80 -18.33 -9.31
CA THR A 17 1.22 -19.25 -8.24
C THR A 17 2.64 -19.75 -8.39
N PHE A 18 3.25 -19.70 -9.58
CA PHE A 18 4.57 -20.30 -9.85
C PHE A 18 5.67 -19.78 -8.92
N HIS A 19 5.64 -18.48 -8.62
CA HIS A 19 6.57 -17.85 -7.67
C HIS A 19 5.89 -17.39 -6.36
N LEU A 20 4.65 -17.80 -6.10
CA LEU A 20 3.94 -17.46 -4.87
C LEU A 20 4.44 -18.33 -3.71
N LYS A 21 5.39 -17.79 -2.94
CA LYS A 21 6.04 -18.49 -1.81
C LYS A 21 5.15 -18.55 -0.58
N ASP A 22 5.49 -19.45 0.34
CA ASP A 22 4.71 -19.72 1.55
C ASP A 22 4.47 -18.47 2.42
N ALA A 23 5.42 -17.54 2.48
CA ALA A 23 5.23 -16.28 3.20
C ALA A 23 4.02 -15.48 2.69
N ALA A 24 3.84 -15.41 1.36
CA ALA A 24 2.71 -14.73 0.74
C ALA A 24 1.42 -15.54 0.90
N LYS A 25 1.46 -16.87 0.73
CA LYS A 25 0.29 -17.73 0.95
C LYS A 25 -0.23 -17.65 2.39
N ASN A 26 0.67 -17.63 3.36
CA ASN A 26 0.37 -17.45 4.78
C ASN A 26 -0.23 -16.07 5.07
N LEU A 27 0.28 -15.01 4.45
CA LEU A 27 -0.32 -13.68 4.56
C LEU A 27 -1.76 -13.65 4.00
N LEU A 28 -2.01 -14.28 2.85
CA LEU A 28 -3.37 -14.38 2.31
C LEU A 28 -4.32 -15.16 3.23
N LYS A 29 -3.80 -16.19 3.91
CA LYS A 29 -4.56 -16.95 4.92
C LYS A 29 -4.95 -16.08 6.11
N THR A 30 -4.04 -15.24 6.62
CA THR A 30 -4.37 -14.31 7.73
C THR A 30 -5.34 -13.21 7.30
N LEU A 31 -5.44 -12.93 6.00
CA LEU A 31 -6.46 -12.06 5.41
C LEU A 31 -7.81 -12.76 5.16
N GLY A 32 -7.94 -14.04 5.54
CA GLY A 32 -9.21 -14.77 5.50
C GLY A 32 -9.34 -15.81 4.38
N SER A 33 -8.33 -15.96 3.51
CA SER A 33 -8.35 -17.00 2.47
C SER A 33 -8.32 -18.40 3.08
N GLN A 34 -9.22 -19.27 2.61
CA GLN A 34 -9.25 -20.70 2.94
C GLN A 34 -8.43 -21.53 1.96
N VAL A 35 -8.26 -21.06 0.72
CA VAL A 35 -7.56 -21.83 -0.34
C VAL A 35 -6.14 -21.36 -0.64
N SER A 36 -5.66 -20.22 -0.10
CA SER A 36 -4.38 -19.61 -0.49
C SER A 36 -3.18 -20.55 -0.39
N LEU A 37 -3.14 -21.41 0.63
CA LEU A 37 -2.07 -22.39 0.84
C LEU A 37 -2.03 -23.43 -0.29
N ASN A 38 -3.19 -23.76 -0.84
CA ASN A 38 -3.39 -24.84 -1.82
C ASN A 38 -3.48 -24.33 -3.26
N LEU A 39 -3.38 -23.01 -3.49
CA LEU A 39 -3.32 -22.44 -4.83
C LEU A 39 -2.16 -23.06 -5.62
N SER A 40 -2.51 -23.54 -6.81
CA SER A 40 -1.64 -24.29 -7.71
C SER A 40 -1.67 -23.76 -9.13
N TRP A 41 -0.81 -24.34 -9.97
CA TRP A 41 -0.53 -23.90 -11.33
C TRP A 41 -1.82 -23.62 -12.13
N ARG A 42 -1.97 -22.38 -12.60
CA ARG A 42 -3.10 -21.91 -13.43
C ARG A 42 -4.48 -22.07 -12.81
N ASP A 43 -4.56 -22.15 -11.49
CA ASP A 43 -5.83 -22.05 -10.77
C ASP A 43 -6.43 -20.66 -10.94
N MET A 44 -7.76 -20.61 -11.10
CA MET A 44 -8.51 -19.35 -11.08
C MET A 44 -9.00 -19.09 -9.67
N TRP A 45 -8.80 -17.87 -9.19
CA TRP A 45 -9.09 -17.52 -7.81
C TRP A 45 -9.52 -16.07 -7.66
N THR A 46 -10.47 -15.81 -6.77
CA THR A 46 -10.85 -14.47 -6.35
C THR A 46 -11.24 -14.45 -4.88
N LEU A 47 -10.85 -13.37 -4.19
CA LEU A 47 -11.09 -13.15 -2.76
C LEU A 47 -11.53 -11.69 -2.54
N VAL A 48 -12.71 -11.52 -1.94
CA VAL A 48 -13.22 -10.25 -1.38
C VAL A 48 -14.36 -10.61 -0.41
N TYR A 49 -14.14 -10.51 0.91
CA TYR A 49 -15.13 -10.90 1.96
C TYR A 49 -15.79 -12.28 1.81
N GLY A 50 -15.27 -13.09 0.91
CA GLY A 50 -15.81 -14.31 0.35
C GLY A 50 -14.81 -14.79 -0.71
N GLU A 51 -14.87 -16.05 -1.08
CA GLU A 51 -13.80 -16.69 -1.84
C GLU A 51 -14.36 -17.66 -2.88
N LYS A 52 -13.81 -17.62 -4.09
CA LYS A 52 -14.04 -18.66 -5.11
C LYS A 52 -12.73 -19.10 -5.73
N HIS A 53 -12.66 -20.39 -6.01
CA HIS A 53 -11.49 -21.07 -6.54
C HIS A 53 -11.94 -22.13 -7.55
N SER A 54 -11.17 -22.27 -8.63
CA SER A 54 -11.27 -23.39 -9.56
C SER A 54 -9.87 -23.91 -9.86
N LYS A 55 -9.69 -25.22 -9.69
CA LYS A 55 -8.40 -25.88 -9.86
C LYS A 55 -8.17 -26.23 -11.33
N SER A 56 -6.95 -26.02 -11.82
CA SER A 56 -6.61 -26.50 -13.18
C SER A 56 -6.58 -28.04 -13.21
N PRO A 57 -7.26 -28.69 -14.17
CA PRO A 57 -7.30 -30.14 -14.25
C PRO A 57 -5.98 -30.75 -14.76
N ALA A 58 -5.17 -30.00 -15.52
CA ALA A 58 -3.89 -30.43 -16.08
C ALA A 58 -2.92 -29.26 -16.30
N LEU A 59 -1.63 -29.55 -16.50
CA LEU A 59 -0.60 -28.52 -16.69
C LEU A 59 -0.81 -27.66 -17.96
N SER A 60 -1.43 -28.23 -18.99
CA SER A 60 -1.71 -27.57 -20.26
C SER A 60 -3.01 -26.74 -20.24
N THR A 61 -3.80 -26.81 -19.17
CA THR A 61 -5.10 -26.15 -19.04
C THR A 61 -5.08 -25.12 -17.92
N TRP A 62 -6.20 -24.40 -17.76
CA TRP A 62 -6.47 -23.48 -16.66
C TRP A 62 -7.66 -23.99 -15.86
N GLY A 63 -7.79 -23.52 -14.62
CA GLY A 63 -9.06 -23.64 -13.88
C GLY A 63 -10.18 -22.88 -14.60
N ASP A 64 -11.42 -23.30 -14.38
CA ASP A 64 -12.59 -22.61 -14.93
C ASP A 64 -12.66 -21.16 -14.44
N PRO A 65 -13.16 -20.22 -15.26
CA PRO A 65 -13.38 -18.85 -14.84
C PRO A 65 -14.27 -18.77 -13.59
N VAL A 66 -13.83 -18.01 -12.58
CA VAL A 66 -14.59 -17.83 -11.34
C VAL A 66 -15.24 -16.45 -11.31
N LEU A 67 -16.53 -16.41 -10.93
CA LEU A 67 -17.28 -15.17 -10.69
C LEU A 67 -17.78 -15.14 -9.24
N LEU A 68 -17.18 -14.29 -8.42
CA LEU A 68 -17.62 -14.01 -7.05
C LEU A 68 -18.54 -12.80 -7.05
N LYS A 69 -19.72 -12.97 -6.46
CA LYS A 69 -20.66 -11.89 -6.14
C LYS A 69 -20.86 -11.91 -4.63
N THR A 70 -20.64 -10.78 -3.99
CA THR A 70 -20.83 -10.62 -2.54
C THR A 70 -21.23 -9.19 -2.24
N GLU A 71 -21.83 -8.98 -1.08
CA GLU A 71 -22.14 -7.66 -0.55
C GLU A 71 -21.08 -7.28 0.49
N VAL A 72 -20.66 -6.01 0.47
CA VAL A 72 -19.71 -5.46 1.43
C VAL A 72 -20.42 -4.35 2.18
N GLN A 73 -20.57 -4.53 3.50
CA GLN A 73 -21.15 -3.52 4.36
C GLN A 73 -20.18 -2.35 4.49
N LEU A 74 -20.69 -1.14 4.22
CA LEU A 74 -19.91 0.08 4.34
C LEU A 74 -19.88 0.53 5.80
N THR A 75 -18.76 1.13 6.18
CA THR A 75 -18.56 1.74 7.49
C THR A 75 -18.62 3.26 7.36
N ALA A 76 -19.09 3.95 8.40
CA ALA A 76 -19.09 5.40 8.44
C ALA A 76 -17.67 5.98 8.27
N SER A 77 -17.56 7.14 7.61
CA SER A 77 -16.27 7.77 7.34
C SER A 77 -15.50 8.08 8.62
N GLU A 78 -16.20 8.46 9.68
CA GLU A 78 -15.61 8.81 10.98
C GLU A 78 -14.87 7.63 11.62
N GLU A 79 -15.40 6.42 11.48
CA GLU A 79 -14.79 5.18 12.00
C GLU A 79 -13.65 4.67 11.11
N ALA A 80 -13.68 5.02 9.82
CA ALA A 80 -12.65 4.64 8.85
C ALA A 80 -11.42 5.58 8.88
N GLU A 81 -11.56 6.76 9.47
CA GLU A 81 -10.50 7.77 9.56
C GLU A 81 -9.71 7.71 10.87
N CYS A 82 -8.44 8.11 10.83
CA CYS A 82 -7.64 8.23 12.04
C CYS A 82 -7.93 9.56 12.76
N HIS A 83 -8.02 9.53 14.10
CA HIS A 83 -8.20 10.71 14.94
C HIS A 83 -6.87 11.28 15.45
N TRP A 84 -6.04 11.79 14.54
CA TRP A 84 -4.84 12.54 14.95
C TRP A 84 -5.19 13.92 15.50
N ALA A 85 -4.30 14.50 16.32
CA ALA A 85 -4.45 15.87 16.82
C ALA A 85 -4.61 16.87 15.65
N ASP A 86 -5.50 17.85 15.80
CA ASP A 86 -5.81 18.80 14.73
C ASP A 86 -4.71 19.87 14.57
N THR A 87 -3.68 19.52 13.80
CA THR A 87 -2.57 20.40 13.41
C THR A 87 -2.52 20.53 11.90
N GLU A 88 -1.90 21.59 11.37
CA GLU A 88 -1.72 21.76 9.93
C GLU A 88 -1.02 20.56 9.27
N LEU A 89 0.00 20.02 9.96
CA LEU A 89 0.71 18.81 9.55
C LEU A 89 -0.25 17.61 9.42
N ASN A 90 -1.09 17.38 10.43
CA ASN A 90 -2.02 16.26 10.42
C ASN A 90 -3.18 16.45 9.45
N ARG A 91 -3.61 17.69 9.16
CA ARG A 91 -4.58 17.97 8.10
C ARG A 91 -4.05 17.58 6.73
N ARG A 92 -2.79 17.90 6.42
CA ARG A 92 -2.11 17.47 5.18
C ARG A 92 -1.97 15.95 5.11
N ARG A 93 -1.62 15.31 6.23
CA ARG A 93 -1.56 13.84 6.33
C ARG A 93 -2.93 13.21 6.07
N LYS A 94 -3.99 13.72 6.69
CA LYS A 94 -5.37 13.24 6.52
C LYS A 94 -5.81 13.31 5.06
N LEU A 95 -5.57 14.45 4.40
CA LEU A 95 -5.90 14.64 2.98
C LEU A 95 -5.21 13.59 2.08
N PHE A 96 -3.96 13.25 2.38
CA PHE A 96 -3.23 12.24 1.63
C PHE A 96 -3.75 10.82 1.92
N CYS A 97 -3.84 10.45 3.19
CA CYS A 97 -4.18 9.09 3.64
C CYS A 97 -5.65 8.71 3.44
N SER A 98 -6.56 9.67 3.25
CA SER A 98 -7.95 9.38 2.88
C SER A 98 -8.10 9.00 1.41
N LYS A 99 -7.14 9.39 0.56
CA LYS A 99 -7.19 9.18 -0.90
C LYS A 99 -6.21 8.12 -1.39
N VAL A 100 -5.06 7.98 -0.75
CA VAL A 100 -3.95 7.15 -1.22
C VAL A 100 -3.55 6.15 -0.15
N GLU A 101 -3.40 4.89 -0.55
CA GLU A 101 -2.99 3.77 0.30
C GLU A 101 -1.63 3.20 -0.12
N GLY A 102 -1.04 2.34 0.73
CA GLY A 102 0.19 1.62 0.40
C GLY A 102 1.49 2.35 0.78
N TYR A 103 1.40 3.48 1.49
CA TYR A 103 2.56 4.26 1.97
C TYR A 103 3.01 3.90 3.40
N GLY A 104 2.42 2.85 3.99
CA GLY A 104 2.89 2.29 5.25
C GLY A 104 2.64 3.19 6.45
N SER A 105 3.69 3.39 7.26
CA SER A 105 3.56 4.05 8.57
C SER A 105 3.18 5.53 8.51
N ILE A 106 3.22 6.20 7.35
CA ILE A 106 2.70 7.58 7.23
C ILE A 106 1.23 7.66 7.65
N CYS A 107 0.45 6.63 7.28
CA CYS A 107 -0.99 6.55 7.53
C CYS A 107 -1.33 5.70 8.75
N SER A 108 -0.36 5.43 9.63
CA SER A 108 -0.61 4.72 10.89
C SER A 108 -1.41 5.60 11.85
N CYS A 109 -2.56 5.14 12.31
CA CYS A 109 -3.36 5.92 13.27
C CYS A 109 -2.67 6.06 14.64
N LYS A 110 -1.83 5.09 15.05
CA LYS A 110 -1.21 5.06 16.38
C LYS A 110 0.16 5.73 16.43
N ASP A 111 1.01 5.38 15.46
CA ASP A 111 2.40 5.85 15.41
C ASP A 111 2.72 6.28 13.96
N PRO A 112 2.27 7.47 13.55
CA PRO A 112 2.45 7.94 12.19
C PRO A 112 3.88 8.46 11.95
N ALA A 113 4.52 7.99 10.88
CA ALA A 113 5.85 8.45 10.50
C ALA A 113 5.87 9.97 10.20
N PRO A 114 6.96 10.68 10.52
CA PRO A 114 7.07 12.11 10.31
C PRO A 114 7.02 12.46 8.81
N ILE A 115 6.33 13.57 8.51
CA ILE A 115 6.27 14.18 7.17
C ILE A 115 6.95 15.56 7.12
N GLU A 116 7.50 15.98 8.25
CA GLU A 116 8.40 17.12 8.40
C GLU A 116 9.72 16.60 8.96
N PHE A 117 10.81 17.22 8.51
CA PHE A 117 12.17 16.79 8.81
C PHE A 117 12.93 18.01 9.32
N SER A 118 13.79 17.78 10.32
CA SER A 118 14.64 18.81 10.92
C SER A 118 16.10 18.41 10.72
N PRO A 119 16.66 18.60 9.50
CA PRO A 119 18.04 18.25 9.22
C PRO A 119 19.01 19.21 9.93
N ASP A 120 20.23 18.75 10.18
CA ASP A 120 21.28 19.60 10.75
C ASP A 120 21.62 20.77 9.79
N PRO A 121 21.81 21.98 10.32
CA PRO A 121 22.17 23.14 9.51
C PRO A 121 23.58 23.00 8.95
N LEU A 122 23.82 23.59 7.77
CA LEU A 122 25.14 23.65 7.15
C LEU A 122 25.76 25.04 7.38
N SER A 123 26.90 25.10 8.09
CA SER A 123 27.66 26.34 8.26
C SER A 123 28.27 26.78 6.92
N ASN A 124 28.26 28.09 6.65
CA ASN A 124 28.77 28.68 5.41
C ASN A 124 28.16 28.04 4.14
N ASN A 125 26.83 27.93 4.09
CA ASN A 125 26.12 27.31 2.98
C ASN A 125 26.15 28.17 1.70
N ASN A 126 27.13 27.89 0.83
CA ASN A 126 27.31 28.56 -0.46
C ASN A 126 26.19 28.27 -1.48
N VAL A 127 25.31 27.30 -1.21
CA VAL A 127 24.22 26.90 -2.11
C VAL A 127 22.83 27.21 -1.55
N PHE A 128 22.74 28.04 -0.50
CA PHE A 128 21.46 28.40 0.12
C PHE A 128 20.46 29.04 -0.87
N SER A 129 20.95 29.87 -1.78
CA SER A 129 20.13 30.54 -2.81
C SER A 129 20.01 29.76 -4.12
N VAL A 130 20.57 28.55 -4.21
CA VAL A 130 20.53 27.73 -5.42
C VAL A 130 19.23 26.93 -5.45
N PRO A 131 18.35 27.12 -6.44
CA PRO A 131 17.10 26.38 -6.51
C PRO A 131 17.35 24.90 -6.85
N VAL A 132 16.55 24.02 -6.25
CA VAL A 132 16.56 22.58 -6.54
C VAL A 132 15.34 22.24 -7.40
N ALA A 133 15.56 21.79 -8.63
CA ALA A 133 14.51 21.34 -9.52
C ALA A 133 14.37 19.81 -9.46
N VAL A 134 13.23 19.32 -8.93
CA VAL A 134 12.90 17.90 -8.93
C VAL A 134 12.07 17.57 -10.17
N ILE A 135 12.65 16.80 -11.09
CA ILE A 135 11.95 16.32 -12.29
C ILE A 135 11.38 14.93 -12.04
N ALA A 136 10.07 14.78 -12.19
CA ALA A 136 9.37 13.54 -11.90
C ALA A 136 8.44 13.11 -13.05
N GLY A 137 8.35 11.80 -13.27
CA GLY A 137 7.30 11.17 -14.08
C GLY A 137 6.24 10.50 -13.19
N ASN A 138 5.49 9.54 -13.73
CA ASN A 138 4.44 8.83 -12.99
C ASN A 138 4.98 7.65 -12.14
N ARG A 139 5.88 7.96 -11.19
CA ARG A 139 6.46 6.98 -10.24
C ARG A 139 6.38 7.51 -8.81
N PRO A 140 5.18 7.60 -8.21
CA PRO A 140 4.96 8.32 -6.95
C PRO A 140 5.67 7.66 -5.76
N ASN A 141 5.85 6.34 -5.77
CA ASN A 141 6.63 5.64 -4.73
C ASN A 141 8.11 6.04 -4.75
N TYR A 142 8.68 6.27 -5.95
CA TYR A 142 10.08 6.66 -6.09
C TYR A 142 10.27 8.12 -5.70
N LEU A 143 9.35 8.98 -6.15
CA LEU A 143 9.34 10.39 -5.76
C LEU A 143 9.25 10.55 -4.24
N TYR A 144 8.33 9.84 -3.59
CA TYR A 144 8.20 9.85 -2.15
C TYR A 144 9.49 9.44 -1.43
N ARG A 145 10.09 8.32 -1.83
CA ARG A 145 11.35 7.85 -1.23
C ARG A 145 12.47 8.87 -1.40
N MET A 146 12.59 9.44 -2.60
CA MET A 146 13.62 10.44 -2.91
C MET A 146 13.45 11.71 -2.09
N LEU A 147 12.23 12.26 -2.02
CA LEU A 147 11.96 13.49 -1.27
C LEU A 147 12.24 13.34 0.22
N ARG A 148 11.99 12.16 0.80
CA ARG A 148 12.35 11.90 2.21
C ARG A 148 13.85 12.01 2.45
N SER A 149 14.66 11.43 1.57
CA SER A 149 16.11 11.55 1.67
C SER A 149 16.59 12.98 1.41
N LEU A 150 16.03 13.65 0.40
CA LEU A 150 16.36 15.03 0.06
C LEU A 150 16.11 15.98 1.23
N LEU A 151 14.92 15.94 1.82
CA LEU A 151 14.51 16.83 2.90
C LEU A 151 15.18 16.51 4.24
N SER A 152 15.78 15.32 4.38
CA SER A 152 16.53 14.93 5.57
C SER A 152 18.04 15.20 5.44
N ALA A 153 18.50 15.71 4.29
CA ALA A 153 19.90 16.00 4.06
C ALA A 153 20.36 17.25 4.81
N HIS A 154 21.60 17.24 5.32
CA HIS A 154 22.19 18.39 6.01
C HIS A 154 22.16 19.65 5.13
N GLY A 155 21.81 20.78 5.73
CA GLY A 155 21.66 22.06 5.02
C GLY A 155 20.42 22.18 4.15
N SER A 156 19.55 21.16 4.10
CA SER A 156 18.24 21.28 3.46
C SER A 156 17.34 22.18 4.30
N THR A 157 17.02 23.36 3.79
CA THR A 157 16.11 24.31 4.44
C THR A 157 14.78 24.33 3.71
N ARG A 158 13.69 24.54 4.49
CA ARG A 158 12.32 24.61 3.99
C ARG A 158 11.91 26.05 3.74
#